data_AF-X1F2I4-F1
#
_entry.id   AF-X1F2I4-F1
#
_cell.length_a   1.000
_cell.length_b   1.000
_cell.length_c   1.000
_cell.angle_alpha   90.00
_cell.angle_beta   90.00
_cell.angle_gamma   90.00
#
_symmetry.space_group_name_H-M   'P 1'
#
loop_
_entity.id
_entity.type
_entity.pdbx_description
1 polymer ?
#
loop_
_entity_poly.entity_id
_entity_poly.type
_entity_poly.pdbx_seq_one_letter_code
_entity_poly.pdbx_strand_id
1 'polypeptide(L)'
;MELSQIKHELEEMVPDFAKRAVKIYRVLEWEWRPGRTSPHIPSVGEIENALYSAIERLDEEFLESGSGGVKAFHDPPSEGETGRYGLAFTLEDTRFYGNENPQ
;
A
#
# COMPACT_ATOMS: atom_id res chain seq x y z
N MET A 1 15.56 12.73 15.79
CA MET A 1 14.89 11.45 16.04
C MET A 1 15.59 10.43 15.15
N GLU A 2 16.06 9.34 15.74
CA GLU A 2 16.77 8.30 14.99
C GLU A 2 15.80 7.49 14.13
N LEU A 3 16.24 6.98 12.98
CA LEU A 3 15.37 6.18 12.08
C LEU A 3 14.74 4.98 12.80
N SER A 4 15.46 4.35 13.72
CA SER A 4 14.94 3.24 14.53
C SER A 4 13.77 3.65 15.43
N GLN A 5 13.80 4.87 15.97
CA GLN A 5 12.70 5.43 16.78
C GLN A 5 11.49 5.70 15.89
N ILE A 6 11.71 6.24 14.67
CA ILE A 6 10.65 6.47 13.68
C ILE A 6 9.98 5.15 13.28
N LYS A 7 10.76 4.12 12.95
CA LYS A 7 10.25 2.79 12.60
C LYS A 7 9.38 2.23 13.74
N HIS A 8 9.86 2.32 14.97
CA HIS A 8 9.12 1.84 16.14
C HIS A 8 7.79 2.57 16.35
N GLU A 9 7.78 3.90 16.32
CA GLU A 9 6.54 4.69 16.45
C GLU A 9 5.53 4.35 15.34
N LEU A 10 6.01 4.13 14.11
CA LEU A 10 5.15 3.72 12.99
C LEU A 10 4.56 2.32 13.21
N GLU A 11 5.37 1.35 13.65
CA GLU A 11 4.93 -0.02 13.95
C GLU A 11 3.83 -0.08 15.00
N GLU A 12 3.91 0.75 16.05
CA GLU A 12 2.89 0.84 17.09
C GLU A 12 1.54 1.34 16.54
N MET A 13 1.57 2.15 15.48
CA MET A 13 0.36 2.69 14.84
C MET A 13 -0.29 1.73 13.82
N VAL A 14 0.46 0.73 13.31
CA VAL A 14 0.01 -0.17 12.24
C VAL A 14 -1.32 -0.88 12.55
N PRO A 15 -1.52 -1.53 13.71
CA PRO A 15 -2.73 -2.33 13.93
C PRO A 15 -4.00 -1.47 13.91
N ASP A 16 -3.95 -0.28 14.51
CA ASP A 16 -5.09 0.63 14.57
C ASP A 16 -5.34 1.32 13.23
N PHE A 17 -4.28 1.63 12.49
CA PHE A 17 -4.39 2.16 11.14
C PHE A 17 -5.03 1.13 10.19
N ALA A 18 -4.57 -0.12 10.19
CA ALA A 18 -5.08 -1.17 9.31
C ALA A 18 -6.58 -1.44 9.54
N LYS A 19 -7.02 -1.47 10.81
CA LYS A 19 -8.44 -1.57 11.18
C LYS A 19 -9.29 -0.41 10.67
N ARG A 20 -8.71 0.78 10.52
CA ARG A 20 -9.40 1.95 9.94
C ARG A 20 -9.38 1.90 8.42
N ALA A 21 -8.24 1.58 7.82
CA ALA A 21 -8.06 1.50 6.37
C ALA A 21 -8.96 0.46 5.70
N VAL A 22 -9.12 -0.73 6.30
CA VAL A 22 -10.03 -1.77 5.75
C VAL A 22 -11.47 -1.28 5.61
N LYS A 23 -11.92 -0.35 6.48
CA LYS A 23 -13.26 0.23 6.41
C LYS A 23 -13.40 1.14 5.20
N ILE A 24 -12.35 1.87 4.84
CA ILE A 24 -12.32 2.72 3.66
C ILE A 24 -12.46 1.87 2.39
N TYR A 25 -11.72 0.76 2.28
CA TYR A 25 -11.86 -0.16 1.15
C TYR A 25 -13.27 -0.75 1.01
N ARG A 26 -13.90 -1.13 2.12
CA ARG A 26 -15.30 -1.60 2.12
C ARG A 26 -16.29 -0.51 1.73
N VAL A 27 -16.07 0.72 2.21
CA VAL A 27 -16.92 1.87 1.85
C VAL A 27 -16.77 2.19 0.37
N LEU A 28 -15.59 2.07 -0.21
CA LEU A 28 -15.37 2.40 -1.61
C LEU A 28 -15.68 1.24 -2.57
N GLU A 29 -15.96 0.04 -2.05
CA GLU A 29 -16.34 -1.15 -2.83
C GLU A 29 -17.41 -0.85 -3.89
N TRP A 30 -18.39 0.00 -3.61
CA TRP A 30 -19.48 0.31 -4.54
C TRP A 30 -19.07 1.20 -5.72
N GLU A 31 -18.11 2.11 -5.55
CA GLU A 31 -17.60 2.98 -6.63
C GLU A 31 -16.91 2.15 -7.73
N TRP A 32 -16.39 0.97 -7.37
CA TRP A 32 -15.56 0.16 -8.24
C TRP A 32 -16.29 -1.02 -8.89
N ARG A 33 -17.61 -1.08 -8.76
CA ARG A 33 -18.49 -2.16 -9.26
C ARG A 33 -19.07 -2.04 -10.69
N PRO A 34 -18.86 -1.01 -11.56
CA PRO A 34 -19.43 -1.07 -12.91
C PRO A 34 -18.62 -1.98 -13.85
N GLY A 35 -19.10 -3.20 -14.09
CA GLY A 35 -18.77 -3.99 -15.29
C GLY A 35 -17.52 -4.89 -15.28
N ARG A 36 -16.82 -5.08 -14.15
CA ARG A 36 -15.72 -6.06 -14.03
C ARG A 36 -15.71 -6.79 -12.68
N THR A 37 -14.96 -7.91 -12.68
CA THR A 37 -14.62 -8.81 -11.57
C THR A 37 -14.57 -8.11 -10.22
N SER A 38 -15.20 -8.74 -9.21
CA SER A 38 -15.25 -8.25 -7.83
C SER A 38 -13.86 -7.80 -7.38
N PRO A 39 -13.64 -6.51 -7.06
CA PRO A 39 -12.33 -6.02 -6.66
C PRO A 39 -11.87 -6.74 -5.39
N HIS A 40 -10.57 -7.05 -5.30
CA HIS A 40 -9.99 -7.59 -4.08
C HIS A 40 -10.01 -6.52 -2.99
N ILE A 41 -10.74 -6.79 -1.92
CA ILE A 41 -10.72 -5.94 -0.72
C ILE A 41 -9.67 -6.54 0.22
N PRO A 42 -8.55 -5.85 0.49
CA PRO A 42 -7.53 -6.38 1.36
C PRO A 42 -8.05 -6.53 2.80
N SER A 43 -7.69 -7.63 3.43
CA SER A 43 -7.94 -7.89 4.84
C SER A 43 -7.07 -7.01 5.74
N VAL A 44 -7.40 -6.95 7.04
CA VAL A 44 -6.58 -6.22 8.02
C VAL A 44 -5.15 -6.74 8.03
N GLY A 45 -4.95 -8.06 8.04
CA GLY A 45 -3.61 -8.66 8.04
C GLY A 45 -2.82 -8.38 6.77
N GLU A 46 -3.47 -8.30 5.61
CA GLU A 46 -2.80 -7.88 4.36
C GLU A 46 -2.29 -6.43 4.44
N ILE A 47 -3.10 -5.53 5.00
CA ILE A 47 -2.72 -4.13 5.20
C ILE A 47 -1.61 -4.01 6.26
N GLU A 48 -1.70 -4.74 7.37
CA GLU A 48 -0.67 -4.77 8.41
C GLU A 48 0.66 -5.25 7.84
N ASN A 49 0.68 -6.39 7.15
CA ASN A 49 1.89 -6.94 6.54
C ASN A 49 2.52 -5.95 5.55
N ALA A 50 1.71 -5.33 4.70
CA ALA A 50 2.20 -4.34 3.75
C ALA A 50 2.84 -3.13 4.44
N LEU A 51 2.22 -2.63 5.51
CA LEU A 51 2.75 -1.49 6.28
C LEU A 51 4.03 -1.86 7.03
N TYR A 52 4.10 -3.04 7.67
CA TYR A 52 5.31 -3.52 8.32
C TYR A 52 6.47 -3.67 7.31
N SER A 53 6.21 -4.25 6.14
CA SER A 53 7.21 -4.34 5.07
C SER A 53 7.63 -2.96 4.55
N ALA A 54 6.73 -1.99 4.46
CA ALA A 54 7.09 -0.63 4.08
C ALA A 54 7.95 0.08 5.15
N ILE A 55 7.63 -0.11 6.44
CA ILE A 55 8.38 0.47 7.55
C ILE A 55 9.78 -0.14 7.65
N GLU A 56 9.90 -1.46 7.52
CA GLU A 56 11.18 -2.17 7.55
C GLU A 56 12.16 -1.62 6.51
N ARG A 57 11.64 -1.19 5.36
CA ARG A 57 12.43 -0.81 4.18
C ARG A 57 12.56 0.72 3.99
N LEU A 58 12.25 1.52 5.01
CA LEU A 58 12.35 3.00 4.96
C LEU A 58 13.77 3.54 4.68
N ASP A 59 14.81 2.76 4.93
CA ASP A 59 16.21 3.06 4.62
C ASP A 59 16.66 2.58 3.23
N GLU A 60 15.82 1.86 2.50
CA GLU A 60 16.13 1.40 1.15
C GLU A 60 15.79 2.45 0.09
N GLU A 61 16.62 2.57 -0.95
CA GLU A 61 16.30 3.37 -2.13
C GLU A 61 15.09 2.77 -2.85
N PHE A 62 13.95 3.45 -2.70
CA PHE A 62 12.76 3.34 -3.53
C PHE A 62 12.14 1.92 -3.65
N LEU A 63 10.95 1.77 -3.10
CA LEU A 63 10.10 0.62 -3.34
C LEU A 63 8.76 1.03 -3.89
N GLU A 64 8.59 0.82 -5.19
CA GLU A 64 7.26 0.60 -5.77
C GLU A 64 6.73 -0.81 -5.37
N SER A 65 6.99 -1.25 -4.13
CA SER A 65 6.39 -2.48 -3.60
C SER A 65 5.06 -2.14 -2.97
N GLY A 66 4.00 -2.28 -3.75
CA GLY A 66 2.65 -2.38 -3.21
C GLY A 66 2.31 -3.84 -2.93
N SER A 67 1.81 -4.12 -1.74
CA SER A 67 1.12 -5.38 -1.42
C SER A 67 -0.08 -5.08 -0.55
N GLY A 68 -1.12 -5.93 -0.57
CA GLY A 68 -2.32 -5.71 0.24
C GLY A 68 -3.04 -4.40 -0.08
N GLY A 69 -2.86 -3.88 -1.31
CA GLY A 69 -3.42 -2.62 -1.75
C GLY A 69 -2.75 -1.36 -1.20
N VAL A 70 -1.69 -1.43 -0.41
CA VAL A 70 -0.97 -0.23 0.07
C VAL A 70 0.33 -0.08 -0.71
N LYS A 71 0.57 1.12 -1.26
CA LYS A 71 1.82 1.50 -1.91
C LYS A 71 2.51 2.59 -1.10
N ALA A 72 3.79 2.42 -0.82
CA ALA A 72 4.65 3.52 -0.37
C ALA A 72 5.26 4.21 -1.60
N PHE A 73 5.43 5.53 -1.55
CA PHE A 73 6.16 6.26 -2.58
C PHE A 73 7.08 7.32 -1.97
N HIS A 74 8.15 7.59 -2.69
CA HIS A 74 9.08 8.68 -2.42
C HIS A 74 9.26 9.48 -3.70
N ASP A 75 8.87 10.75 -3.66
CA ASP A 75 9.18 11.74 -4.68
C ASP A 75 10.39 12.56 -4.19
N PRO A 76 11.59 12.38 -4.75
CA PRO A 76 12.76 13.13 -4.34
C PRO A 76 12.57 14.63 -4.61
N PRO A 77 13.20 15.51 -3.81
CA PRO A 77 13.13 16.95 -4.03
C PRO A 77 13.67 17.32 -5.43
N SER A 78 12.99 18.24 -6.09
CA SER A 78 13.43 18.87 -7.33
C SER A 78 13.71 20.36 -7.08
N GLU A 79 14.33 21.08 -8.03
CA GLU A 79 14.65 22.50 -7.84
C GLU A 79 13.38 23.31 -7.52
N GLY A 80 13.30 23.85 -6.30
CA GLY A 80 12.17 24.65 -5.82
C GLY A 80 11.06 23.86 -5.11
N GLU A 81 11.16 22.53 -5.00
CA GLU A 81 10.17 21.70 -4.33
C GLU A 81 10.78 20.83 -3.22
N THR A 82 10.10 20.75 -2.07
CA THR A 82 10.42 19.76 -1.04
C THR A 82 9.97 18.37 -1.49
N GLY A 83 10.86 17.39 -1.36
CA GLY A 83 10.55 15.98 -1.59
C GLY A 83 9.41 15.50 -0.70
N ARG A 84 8.76 14.41 -1.11
CA ARG A 84 7.56 13.89 -0.45
C ARG A 84 7.70 12.39 -0.22
N TYR A 85 7.25 11.97 0.95
CA TYR A 85 6.98 10.57 1.24
C TYR A 85 5.48 10.43 1.44
N GLY A 86 4.90 9.35 0.94
CA GLY A 86 3.47 9.13 1.09
C GLY A 86 3.07 7.67 0.98
N LEU A 87 1.83 7.43 1.37
CA LEU A 87 1.14 6.16 1.20
C LEU A 87 -0.02 6.38 0.22
N ALA A 88 -0.14 5.50 -0.77
CA ALA A 88 -1.26 5.44 -1.68
C ALA A 88 -2.01 4.13 -1.49
N PHE A 89 -3.34 4.18 -1.64
CA PHE A 89 -4.21 3.01 -1.56
C PHE A 89 -4.64 2.63 -2.97
N THR A 90 -4.51 1.35 -3.31
CA THR A 90 -4.87 0.79 -4.61
C THR A 90 -5.66 -0.48 -4.40
N LEU A 91 -6.70 -0.69 -5.19
CA LEU A 91 -7.22 -2.04 -5.36
C LEU A 91 -6.31 -2.79 -6.32
N GLU A 92 -5.69 -3.88 -5.86
CA GLU A 92 -4.93 -4.76 -6.76
C GLU A 92 -5.92 -5.50 -7.66
N ASP A 93 -5.82 -5.28 -8.97
CA ASP A 93 -6.50 -6.10 -9.98
C ASP A 93 -5.77 -7.45 -10.01
N THR A 94 -6.32 -8.49 -9.39
CA THR A 94 -5.78 -9.86 -9.42
C THR A 94 -5.93 -10.46 -10.82
N ARG A 95 -5.28 -9.87 -11.82
CA ARG A 95 -5.08 -10.53 -13.11
C ARG A 95 -4.01 -11.58 -12.93
N PHE A 96 -4.46 -12.83 -12.88
CA PHE A 96 -3.70 -13.96 -13.38
C PHE A 96 -3.05 -13.55 -14.71
N TYR A 97 -1.71 -13.54 -14.78
CA TYR A 97 -1.06 -13.67 -16.07
C TYR A 97 -1.33 -15.09 -16.55
N GLY A 98 -2.34 -15.21 -17.40
CA GLY A 98 -2.49 -16.34 -18.29
C GLY A 98 -1.21 -16.48 -19.10
N ASN A 99 -0.61 -17.66 -19.05
CA ASN A 99 0.31 -18.06 -20.10
C ASN A 99 -0.51 -18.17 -21.39
N GLU A 100 -0.38 -17.15 -22.21
CA GLU A 100 -0.69 -17.21 -23.63
C GLU A 100 0.16 -18.34 -24.24
N ASN A 101 -0.51 -19.33 -24.82
CA ASN A 101 0.09 -20.11 -25.89
C ASN A 101 -1.01 -20.44 -26.90
N PRO A 102 -1.16 -19.65 -27.97
CA PRO A 102 -1.93 -20.07 -29.12
C PRO A 102 -1.06 -21.01 -29.97
N GLN A 103 -1.48 -22.28 -30.07
CA GLN A 103 -1.17 -23.11 -31.23
C GLN A 103 -2.46 -23.33 -32.01
#